data_AF-A0ABD3VDN5-F1
#
_entry.id   AF-A0ABD3VDN5-F1
#
_cell.length_a   1.000
_cell.length_b   1.000
_cell.length_c   1.000
_cell.angle_alpha   90.00
_cell.angle_beta   90.00
_cell.angle_gamma   90.00
#
_symmetry.space_group_name_H-M   'P 1'
#
loop_
_entity.id
_entity.type
_entity.pdbx_description
1 polymer ?
#
loop_
_entity_poly.entity_id
_entity_poly.type
_entity_poly.pdbx_seq_one_letter_code
_entity_poly.pdbx_strand_id
1 'polypeptide(L)'
;MQWDRSVIIQWDMSGNMQWDRSGIMKRDGSGNMQWDRSGNVQWDRSGNMQWDRSRNMQWDGSRNMQWDESENMQWDGSENMQWDRSGNMQWGRSRNMQWDGTRNMQWDGSENMQWDGSGDMQWGLQNLQ
;
A
#
# COMPACT_ATOMS: atom_id res chain seq x y z
N MET A 1 12.30 5.93 -14.85
CA MET A 1 12.24 5.05 -16.05
C MET A 1 10.79 4.61 -16.20
N GLN A 2 10.21 4.68 -17.40
CA GLN A 2 8.78 4.41 -17.66
C GLN A 2 8.62 3.13 -18.49
N TRP A 3 7.59 2.36 -18.19
CA TRP A 3 7.32 1.07 -18.82
C TRP A 3 5.83 0.81 -19.00
N ASP A 4 5.44 0.35 -20.20
CA ASP A 4 4.00 0.26 -20.54
C ASP A 4 3.36 -1.06 -20.10
N ARG A 5 4.06 -2.20 -20.22
CA ARG A 5 3.52 -3.54 -19.87
C ARG A 5 4.59 -4.53 -19.44
N SER A 6 4.32 -5.29 -18.38
CA SER A 6 5.15 -6.43 -17.98
C SER A 6 4.38 -7.43 -17.14
N VAL A 7 4.59 -8.73 -17.36
CA VAL A 7 3.82 -9.79 -16.69
C VAL A 7 4.45 -10.19 -15.35
N ILE A 8 5.78 -10.29 -15.28
CA ILE A 8 6.53 -10.59 -14.06
C ILE A 8 7.74 -9.67 -13.98
N ILE A 9 7.94 -9.02 -12.83
CA ILE A 9 9.04 -8.09 -12.59
C ILE A 9 9.73 -8.46 -11.27
N GLN A 10 11.06 -8.60 -11.29
CA GLN A 10 11.91 -8.75 -10.10
C GLN A 10 13.13 -7.84 -10.25
N TRP A 11 13.38 -6.95 -9.27
CA TRP A 11 14.53 -6.04 -9.28
C TRP A 11 15.03 -5.75 -7.86
N ASP A 12 16.24 -5.22 -7.78
CA ASP A 12 16.97 -4.86 -6.56
C ASP A 12 17.72 -3.53 -6.76
N MET A 13 17.04 -2.40 -7.00
CA MET A 13 17.80 -1.13 -7.13
C MET A 13 17.00 0.17 -6.94
N SER A 14 17.71 1.19 -6.45
CA SER A 14 17.23 2.50 -5.99
C SER A 14 17.07 3.53 -7.12
N GLY A 15 15.83 3.94 -7.38
CA GLY A 15 15.51 5.04 -8.31
C GLY A 15 14.01 5.23 -8.49
N ASN A 16 13.63 6.27 -9.24
CA ASN A 16 12.24 6.57 -9.56
C ASN A 16 11.74 5.74 -10.75
N MET A 17 10.66 4.98 -10.57
CA MET A 17 10.07 4.19 -11.66
C MET A 17 8.56 4.39 -11.77
N GLN A 18 8.09 4.33 -13.02
CA GLN A 18 6.68 4.45 -13.36
C GLN A 18 6.27 3.29 -14.28
N TRP A 19 5.10 2.69 -14.02
CA TRP A 19 4.58 1.64 -14.88
C TRP A 19 3.07 1.75 -15.09
N ASP A 20 2.63 1.54 -16.34
CA ASP A 20 1.20 1.64 -16.66
C ASP A 20 0.46 0.33 -16.34
N ARG A 21 1.07 -0.84 -16.60
CA ARG A 21 0.45 -2.13 -16.30
C ARG A 21 1.43 -3.24 -15.92
N SER A 22 1.24 -3.82 -14.75
CA SER A 22 2.01 -4.98 -14.29
C SER A 22 1.13 -6.12 -13.76
N GLY A 23 1.62 -7.36 -13.91
CA GLY A 23 0.93 -8.57 -13.45
C GLY A 23 1.36 -8.99 -12.04
N ILE A 24 2.57 -9.54 -11.92
CA ILE A 24 3.19 -9.97 -10.66
C ILE A 24 4.50 -9.21 -10.47
N MET A 25 4.72 -8.67 -9.29
CA MET A 25 5.89 -7.85 -8.99
C MET A 25 6.46 -8.21 -7.62
N LYS A 26 7.78 -8.40 -7.56
CA LYS A 26 8.53 -8.47 -6.29
C LYS A 26 9.71 -7.52 -6.34
N ARG A 27 9.94 -6.75 -5.28
CA ARG A 27 11.14 -5.92 -5.21
C ARG A 27 11.57 -5.65 -3.78
N ASP A 28 12.87 -5.53 -3.62
CA ASP A 28 13.51 -5.06 -2.39
C ASP A 28 14.14 -3.69 -2.65
N GLY A 29 13.78 -2.70 -1.84
CA GLY A 29 14.39 -1.37 -1.82
C GLY A 29 14.08 -0.47 -3.03
N SER A 30 13.41 0.66 -2.79
CA SER A 30 13.21 1.69 -3.83
C SER A 30 12.97 3.10 -3.30
N GLY A 31 13.19 4.09 -4.18
CA GLY A 31 12.88 5.50 -3.93
C GLY A 31 11.40 5.80 -4.14
N ASN A 32 11.08 6.61 -5.17
CA ASN A 32 9.70 6.94 -5.51
C ASN A 32 9.16 6.02 -6.59
N MET A 33 7.92 5.58 -6.46
CA MET A 33 7.30 4.65 -7.40
C MET A 33 5.87 5.06 -7.74
N GLN A 34 5.50 4.93 -9.00
CA GLN A 34 4.14 5.21 -9.47
C GLN A 34 3.64 4.11 -10.38
N TRP A 35 2.37 3.75 -10.23
CA TRP A 35 1.73 2.74 -11.05
C TRP A 35 0.26 3.01 -11.31
N ASP A 36 -0.17 2.80 -12.56
CA ASP A 36 -1.58 2.95 -12.90
C ASP A 36 -2.35 1.64 -12.61
N ARG A 37 -1.80 0.47 -12.99
CA ARG A 37 -2.47 -0.83 -12.76
C ARG A 37 -1.52 -1.95 -12.37
N SER A 38 -1.85 -2.65 -11.29
CA SER A 38 -1.21 -3.92 -10.92
C SER A 38 -2.17 -5.04 -10.54
N GLY A 39 -1.66 -6.26 -10.68
CA GLY A 39 -2.26 -7.47 -10.10
C GLY A 39 -1.76 -7.72 -8.68
N ASN A 40 -0.71 -8.53 -8.57
CA ASN A 40 -0.11 -8.98 -7.30
C ASN A 40 1.26 -8.35 -7.10
N VAL A 41 1.46 -7.72 -5.95
CA VAL A 41 2.60 -6.86 -5.71
C VAL A 41 3.12 -7.13 -4.29
N GLN A 42 4.41 -7.50 -4.18
CA GLN A 42 5.08 -7.76 -2.89
C GLN A 42 6.37 -6.96 -2.78
N TRP A 43 6.55 -6.25 -1.67
CA TRP A 43 7.65 -5.31 -1.53
C TRP A 43 8.12 -5.15 -0.10
N ASP A 44 9.44 -4.98 0.05
CA ASP A 44 10.03 -4.90 1.38
C ASP A 44 10.25 -3.45 1.83
N ARG A 45 10.92 -2.57 1.07
CA ARG A 45 11.13 -1.18 1.52
C ARG A 45 10.99 -0.15 0.40
N SER A 46 10.26 0.92 0.68
CA SER A 46 10.07 2.03 -0.27
C SER A 46 10.11 3.42 0.39
N GLY A 47 10.44 4.43 -0.41
CA GLY A 47 10.31 5.83 -0.01
C GLY A 47 8.87 6.31 -0.12
N ASN A 48 8.49 6.74 -1.33
CA ASN A 48 7.15 7.22 -1.65
C ASN A 48 6.52 6.36 -2.74
N MET A 49 5.23 6.11 -2.61
CA MET A 49 4.53 5.29 -3.57
C MET A 49 3.12 5.74 -3.87
N GLN A 50 2.74 5.58 -5.13
CA GLN A 50 1.42 5.91 -5.62
C GLN A 50 0.89 4.81 -6.55
N TRP A 51 -0.36 4.42 -6.34
CA TRP A 51 -1.05 3.40 -7.11
C TRP A 51 -2.48 3.80 -7.44
N ASP A 52 -2.86 3.82 -8.72
CA ASP A 52 -4.26 4.12 -9.07
C ASP A 52 -5.13 2.86 -8.85
N ARG A 53 -4.72 1.71 -9.38
CA ARG A 53 -5.47 0.45 -9.22
C ARG A 53 -4.60 -0.75 -8.93
N SER A 54 -4.96 -1.51 -7.91
CA SER A 54 -4.30 -2.76 -7.55
C SER A 54 -5.29 -3.84 -7.09
N ARG A 55 -4.92 -5.12 -7.20
CA ARG A 55 -5.74 -6.21 -6.62
C ARG A 55 -5.20 -6.68 -5.28
N ASN A 56 -3.96 -7.18 -5.25
CA ASN A 56 -3.34 -7.69 -4.03
C ASN A 56 -1.99 -7.03 -3.80
N MET A 57 -1.86 -6.36 -2.66
CA MET A 57 -0.68 -5.59 -2.28
C MET A 57 -0.17 -6.07 -0.92
N GLN A 58 1.13 -6.35 -0.83
CA GLN A 58 1.83 -6.69 0.42
C GLN A 58 3.11 -5.88 0.56
N TRP A 59 3.29 -5.23 1.71
CA TRP A 59 4.37 -4.26 1.96
C TRP A 59 4.98 -4.41 3.35
N ASP A 60 6.31 -4.36 3.46
CA ASP A 60 7.07 -4.40 4.73
C ASP A 60 7.76 -3.05 5.04
N GLY A 61 7.03 -1.95 4.84
CA GLY A 61 7.47 -0.62 5.24
C GLY A 61 7.62 0.40 4.11
N SER A 62 7.20 1.62 4.42
CA SER A 62 7.26 2.77 3.52
C SER A 62 7.33 4.07 4.30
N ARG A 63 7.78 5.18 3.69
CA ARG A 63 7.53 6.51 4.30
C ARG A 63 6.12 6.98 3.96
N ASN A 64 5.80 7.05 2.68
CA ASN A 64 4.51 7.54 2.21
C ASN A 64 3.90 6.56 1.21
N MET A 65 2.62 6.21 1.42
CA MET A 65 1.85 5.45 0.44
C MET A 65 0.51 6.12 0.16
N GLN A 66 0.15 6.12 -1.12
CA GLN A 66 -1.12 6.62 -1.62
C GLN A 66 -1.70 5.60 -2.61
N TRP A 67 -3.01 5.34 -2.49
CA TRP A 67 -3.71 4.51 -3.45
C TRP A 67 -5.18 4.87 -3.63
N ASP A 68 -5.69 4.75 -4.85
CA ASP A 68 -7.08 5.13 -5.16
C ASP A 68 -8.02 3.93 -5.04
N GLU A 69 -7.72 2.81 -5.70
CA GLU A 69 -8.58 1.61 -5.69
C GLU A 69 -7.78 0.32 -5.45
N SER A 70 -8.19 -0.45 -4.44
CA SER A 70 -7.60 -1.76 -4.14
C SER A 70 -8.63 -2.81 -3.73
N GLU A 71 -8.36 -4.09 -3.99
CA GLU A 71 -9.20 -5.19 -3.49
C GLU A 71 -8.73 -5.69 -2.11
N ASN A 72 -7.46 -6.10 -2.00
CA ASN A 72 -6.84 -6.57 -0.76
C ASN A 72 -5.49 -5.91 -0.55
N MET A 73 -5.28 -5.33 0.63
CA MET A 73 -3.95 -4.85 1.01
C MET A 73 -3.52 -5.27 2.40
N GLN A 74 -2.23 -5.54 2.53
CA GLN A 74 -1.57 -5.82 3.79
C GLN A 74 -0.28 -5.01 3.87
N TRP A 75 -0.03 -4.37 5.00
CA TRP A 75 1.21 -3.64 5.19
C TRP A 75 1.68 -3.64 6.65
N ASP A 76 3.00 -3.69 6.83
CA ASP A 76 3.66 -3.64 8.14
C ASP A 76 4.47 -2.35 8.29
N GLY A 77 3.77 -1.23 8.53
CA GLY A 77 4.42 0.02 8.89
C GLY A 77 4.43 1.10 7.80
N SER A 78 4.13 2.33 8.21
CA SER A 78 4.33 3.53 7.37
C SER A 78 4.41 4.81 8.19
N GLU A 79 4.95 5.89 7.63
CA GLU A 79 4.78 7.20 8.27
C GLU A 79 3.41 7.78 7.94
N ASN A 80 3.09 7.87 6.65
CA ASN A 80 1.82 8.40 6.17
C ASN A 80 1.16 7.44 5.18
N MET A 81 -0.15 7.27 5.33
CA MET A 81 -0.97 6.56 4.36
C MET A 81 -2.25 7.30 4.06
N GLN A 82 -2.61 7.26 2.80
CA GLN A 82 -3.86 7.83 2.30
C GLN A 82 -4.47 6.89 1.29
N TRP A 83 -5.78 6.73 1.36
CA TRP A 83 -6.48 5.98 0.35
C TRP A 83 -7.95 6.30 0.19
N ASP A 84 -8.46 6.07 -1.02
CA ASP A 84 -9.89 6.14 -1.26
C ASP A 84 -10.49 4.76 -1.01
N ARG A 85 -10.65 3.94 -2.06
CA ARG A 85 -11.50 2.76 -2.01
C ARG A 85 -10.73 1.47 -1.82
N SER A 86 -11.13 0.69 -0.82
CA SER A 86 -10.61 -0.66 -0.64
C SER A 86 -11.67 -1.71 -0.30
N GLY A 87 -11.41 -2.97 -0.69
CA GLY A 87 -12.16 -4.12 -0.22
C GLY A 87 -11.79 -4.50 1.21
N ASN A 88 -10.64 -5.17 1.35
CA ASN A 88 -10.08 -5.60 2.64
C ASN A 88 -8.73 -4.93 2.86
N MET A 89 -8.53 -4.37 4.04
CA MET A 89 -7.20 -3.94 4.47
C MET A 89 -6.86 -4.41 5.85
N GLN A 90 -5.59 -4.77 5.99
CA GLN A 90 -4.99 -5.10 7.26
C GLN A 90 -3.67 -4.36 7.40
N TRP A 91 -3.42 -3.83 8.59
CA TRP A 91 -2.14 -3.20 8.84
C TRP A 91 -1.58 -3.17 10.24
N GLY A 92 -0.26 -2.97 10.27
CA GLY A 92 0.51 -2.69 11.48
C GLY A 92 0.36 -1.25 11.97
N ARG A 93 1.47 -0.52 12.03
CA ARG A 93 1.55 0.81 12.66
C ARG A 93 1.75 1.95 11.66
N SER A 94 1.10 3.08 11.88
CA SER A 94 1.32 4.27 11.06
C SER A 94 1.29 5.57 11.87
N ARG A 95 2.03 6.61 11.48
CA ARG A 95 1.88 7.91 12.19
C ARG A 95 0.59 8.60 11.78
N ASN A 96 0.37 8.81 10.49
CA ASN A 96 -0.85 9.44 9.97
C ASN A 96 -1.57 8.53 8.99
N MET A 97 -2.89 8.44 9.13
CA MET A 97 -3.74 7.68 8.22
C MET A 97 -4.99 8.47 7.84
N GLN A 98 -5.33 8.42 6.56
CA GLN A 98 -6.55 9.01 6.04
C GLN A 98 -7.22 8.05 5.06
N TRP A 99 -8.55 7.93 5.14
CA TRP A 99 -9.27 7.14 4.17
C TRP A 99 -10.69 7.51 3.80
N ASP A 100 -11.12 7.08 2.60
CA ASP A 100 -12.50 7.22 2.11
C ASP A 100 -13.07 5.94 1.46
N GLY A 101 -13.71 5.10 2.26
CA GLY A 101 -14.44 3.94 1.74
C GLY A 101 -13.66 2.63 1.84
N THR A 102 -13.94 1.85 2.87
CA THR A 102 -13.40 0.48 3.01
C THR A 102 -14.47 -0.49 3.47
N ARG A 103 -14.53 -1.69 2.87
CA ARG A 103 -15.49 -2.71 3.32
C ARG A 103 -15.06 -3.35 4.63
N ASN A 104 -13.83 -3.86 4.71
CA ASN A 104 -13.27 -4.51 5.90
C ASN A 104 -11.90 -3.94 6.24
N MET A 105 -11.68 -3.64 7.52
CA MET A 105 -10.49 -2.93 7.98
C MET A 105 -9.99 -3.47 9.31
N GLN A 106 -8.68 -3.77 9.37
CA GLN A 106 -7.97 -4.19 10.57
C GLN A 106 -6.69 -3.41 10.78
N TRP A 107 -6.43 -2.96 12.00
CA TRP A 107 -5.19 -2.24 12.30
C TRP A 107 -4.65 -2.37 13.72
N ASP A 108 -3.33 -2.27 13.84
CA ASP A 108 -2.66 -2.34 15.15
C ASP A 108 -2.51 -0.97 15.82
N GLY A 109 -2.22 0.11 15.08
CA GLY A 109 -2.18 1.43 15.71
C GLY A 109 -1.77 2.61 14.84
N SER A 110 -2.14 3.80 15.33
CA SER A 110 -1.72 5.05 14.70
C SER A 110 -1.83 6.27 15.61
N GLU A 111 -1.00 7.28 15.35
CA GLU A 111 -1.03 8.55 16.10
C GLU A 111 -2.21 9.43 15.68
N ASN A 112 -2.42 9.61 14.37
CA ASN A 112 -3.52 10.41 13.82
C ASN A 112 -4.32 9.62 12.77
N MET A 113 -5.65 9.64 12.87
CA MET A 113 -6.56 9.01 11.92
C MET A 113 -7.68 9.96 11.50
N GLN A 114 -8.03 9.89 10.22
CA GLN A 114 -9.24 10.50 9.66
C GLN A 114 -9.89 9.51 8.70
N TRP A 115 -11.21 9.44 8.70
CA TRP A 115 -11.91 8.56 7.79
C TRP A 115 -13.30 9.03 7.42
N ASP A 116 -13.70 8.65 6.21
CA ASP A 116 -15.06 8.67 5.72
C ASP A 116 -15.41 7.29 5.13
N GLY A 117 -16.66 6.85 5.30
CA GLY A 117 -17.16 5.60 4.73
C GLY A 117 -16.42 4.31 5.16
N SER A 118 -17.02 3.52 6.06
CA SER A 118 -16.53 2.17 6.36
C SER A 118 -17.66 1.19 6.66
N GLY A 119 -17.44 -0.07 6.29
CA GLY A 119 -18.30 -1.19 6.67
C GLY A 119 -17.88 -1.74 8.03
N ASP A 120 -17.06 -2.78 8.02
CA ASP A 120 -16.57 -3.47 9.21
C ASP A 120 -15.15 -2.99 9.57
N MET A 121 -15.00 -2.48 10.80
CA MET A 121 -13.73 -1.99 11.34
C MET A 121 -13.37 -2.72 12.62
N GLN A 122 -12.13 -3.21 12.70
CA GLN A 122 -11.61 -3.87 13.89
C GLN A 122 -10.23 -3.33 14.24
N TRP A 123 -10.09 -2.86 15.46
CA TRP A 123 -8.80 -2.47 16.02
C TRP A 123 -8.16 -3.64 16.78
N GLY A 124 -6.90 -3.92 16.48
CA GLY A 124 -6.08 -4.97 17.10
C GLY A 124 -5.23 -4.41 18.23
N LEU A 125 -5.45 -4.90 19.45
CA LEU A 125 -4.51 -4.73 20.56
C LEU A 125 -3.35 -5.72 20.36
N GLN A 126 -2.27 -5.31 19.69
CA GLN A 126 -0.99 -5.98 19.90
C GLN A 126 -0.27 -5.32 21.07
N ASN A 127 -0.29 -6.05 22.18
CA ASN A 127 0.40 -5.82 23.45
C ASN A 127 1.51 -4.77 23.37
N LEU A 128 1.29 -3.66 24.08
CA LEU A 128 2.37 -2.85 24.63
C LEU A 128 3.10 -3.71 25.67
N GLN A 129 4.04 -4.53 25.22
CA GLN A 129 5.08 -5.15 26.05
C GLN A 129 6.44 -4.67 25.58
#